data_AF-A0A8C3JRD2-F1
#
_entry.id   AF-A0A8C3JRD2-F1
#
_cell.length_a   1.000
_cell.length_b   1.000
_cell.length_c   1.000
_cell.angle_alpha   90.00
_cell.angle_beta   90.00
_cell.angle_gamma   90.00
#
_symmetry.space_group_name_H-M   'P 1'
#
loop_
_entity.id
_entity.type
_entity.pdbx_description
1 polymer ?
#
loop_
_entity_poly.entity_id
_entity_poly.type
_entity_poly.pdbx_seq_one_letter_code
_entity_poly.pdbx_strand_id
1 'polypeptide(L)'
;MEALWALLDEVALEGLDGITPGALWHRLAARSPPFPLPLEPATQQLLWAALSAQPDISFYVLPRARPPLRLHDRYEEIDLETGILETKRDPVPSDDIYPVHMILDNKDGIQGSCQYFKERVDITDQIRKKDLQPCYTYIEAVEKWGEKLVIVASQDQRYRALIGWEGDPDLKLPDFSYCILERLGRARWQGELQRDLHSGAFKVDAGKIHYHRRVLDRNGLITMQSHVIRLPSGAQQHSILLLLTRFHVDRRSKYDILMEKLSSMLSARSNQMETLGNLREELVRFITLL
;
A
#
# COMPACT_ATOMS: atom_id res chain seq x y z
N MET A 1 -2.91 -18.28 -15.17
CA MET A 1 -3.46 -18.14 -13.81
C MET A 1 -2.85 -16.97 -13.07
N GLU A 2 -1.52 -16.84 -13.00
CA GLU A 2 -0.82 -15.75 -12.30
C GLU A 2 -1.32 -14.33 -12.62
N ALA A 3 -1.55 -14.00 -13.90
CA ALA A 3 -2.06 -12.69 -14.30
C ALA A 3 -3.45 -12.35 -13.71
N LEU A 4 -4.38 -13.31 -13.68
CA LEU A 4 -5.72 -13.09 -13.12
C LEU A 4 -5.65 -12.91 -11.59
N TRP A 5 -4.81 -13.69 -10.91
CA TRP A 5 -4.60 -13.53 -9.47
C TRP A 5 -4.01 -12.17 -9.13
N ALA A 6 -2.98 -11.73 -9.86
CA ALA A 6 -2.39 -10.39 -9.68
C ALA A 6 -3.42 -9.28 -9.96
N LEU A 7 -4.22 -9.43 -11.01
CA LEU A 7 -5.30 -8.50 -11.36
C LEU A 7 -6.33 -8.35 -10.24
N LEU A 8 -6.83 -9.47 -9.71
CA LEU A 8 -7.81 -9.47 -8.63
C LEU A 8 -7.23 -8.95 -7.32
N ASP A 9 -5.99 -9.31 -7.03
CA ASP A 9 -5.26 -8.80 -5.88
C ASP A 9 -5.09 -7.27 -5.95
N GLU A 10 -4.77 -6.70 -7.10
CA GLU A 10 -4.72 -5.24 -7.27
C GLU A 10 -6.07 -4.57 -7.02
N VAL A 11 -7.17 -5.17 -7.49
CA VAL A 11 -8.54 -4.66 -7.22
C VAL A 11 -8.86 -4.75 -5.73
N ALA A 12 -8.53 -5.87 -5.09
CA ALA A 12 -8.81 -6.11 -3.67
C ALA A 12 -8.02 -5.16 -2.75
N LEU A 13 -6.78 -4.83 -3.08
CA LEU A 13 -5.92 -3.93 -2.30
C LEU A 13 -6.39 -2.48 -2.28
N GLU A 14 -7.23 -2.05 -3.23
CA GLU A 14 -7.81 -0.70 -3.22
C GLU A 14 -8.99 -0.56 -2.24
N GLY A 15 -9.36 -1.65 -1.57
CA GLY A 15 -10.32 -1.63 -0.47
C GLY A 15 -11.75 -1.33 -0.91
N LEU A 16 -12.59 -0.95 0.06
CA LEU A 16 -14.01 -0.71 -0.17
C LEU A 16 -14.29 0.45 -1.14
N ASP A 17 -13.38 1.43 -1.19
CA ASP A 17 -13.49 2.58 -2.10
C ASP A 17 -13.28 2.18 -3.58
N GLY A 18 -12.69 1.01 -3.83
CA GLY A 18 -12.48 0.45 -5.16
C GLY A 18 -11.42 1.15 -5.99
N ILE A 19 -11.09 0.55 -7.13
CA ILE A 19 -10.10 1.05 -8.09
C ILE A 19 -10.79 1.59 -9.35
N THR A 20 -10.33 2.72 -9.89
CA THR A 20 -10.78 3.16 -11.23
C THR A 20 -10.02 2.39 -12.32
N PRO A 21 -10.56 2.26 -13.54
CA PRO A 21 -9.83 1.59 -14.62
C PRO A 21 -8.47 2.23 -14.92
N GLY A 22 -8.38 3.57 -14.92
CA GLY A 22 -7.12 4.27 -15.09
C GLY A 22 -6.11 3.92 -13.99
N ALA A 23 -6.53 3.95 -12.72
CA ALA A 23 -5.67 3.59 -11.59
C ALA A 23 -5.20 2.14 -11.64
N LEU A 24 -6.06 1.21 -12.10
CA LEU A 24 -5.73 -0.21 -12.22
C LEU A 24 -4.53 -0.46 -13.14
N TRP A 25 -4.50 0.17 -14.30
CA TRP A 25 -3.37 0.00 -15.23
C TRP A 25 -2.08 0.58 -14.66
N HIS A 26 -2.14 1.71 -13.96
CA HIS A 26 -0.97 2.29 -13.29
C HIS A 26 -0.44 1.36 -12.19
N ARG A 27 -1.33 0.74 -11.40
CA ARG A 27 -0.95 -0.21 -10.34
C ARG A 27 -0.31 -1.47 -10.92
N LEU A 28 -0.90 -2.04 -11.97
CA LEU A 28 -0.35 -3.23 -12.62
C LEU A 28 1.01 -2.95 -13.27
N ALA A 29 1.18 -1.77 -13.88
CA ALA A 29 2.44 -1.37 -14.50
C ALA A 29 3.57 -1.21 -13.47
N ALA A 30 3.25 -0.75 -12.26
CA ALA A 30 4.21 -0.50 -11.18
C ALA A 30 4.32 -1.65 -10.16
N ARG A 31 3.69 -2.82 -10.42
CA ARG A 31 3.67 -3.95 -9.48
C ARG A 31 5.06 -4.59 -9.32
N SER A 32 5.34 -5.12 -8.13
CA SER A 32 6.54 -5.92 -7.84
C SER A 32 6.15 -7.23 -7.12
N PRO A 33 6.32 -8.43 -7.70
CA PRO A 33 6.96 -8.71 -8.99
C PRO A 33 6.19 -8.13 -10.18
N PRO A 34 6.89 -7.89 -11.31
CA PRO A 34 6.27 -7.33 -12.51
C PRO A 34 5.07 -8.13 -12.97
N PHE A 35 4.04 -7.43 -13.44
CA PHE A 35 2.87 -8.08 -14.00
C PHE A 35 3.25 -8.90 -15.25
N PRO A 36 2.79 -10.15 -15.39
CA PRO A 36 3.34 -11.09 -16.37
C PRO A 36 2.91 -10.84 -17.83
N LEU A 37 2.01 -9.87 -18.09
CA LEU A 37 1.51 -9.56 -19.44
C LEU A 37 1.78 -8.09 -19.79
N PRO A 38 2.02 -7.77 -21.07
CA PRO A 38 2.14 -6.38 -21.51
C PRO A 38 0.78 -5.68 -21.43
N LEU A 39 0.74 -4.47 -20.86
CA LEU A 39 -0.51 -3.71 -20.64
C LEU A 39 -0.96 -2.90 -21.87
N GLU A 40 -0.83 -3.49 -23.06
CA GLU A 40 -1.30 -2.92 -24.32
C GLU A 40 -2.85 -2.98 -24.42
N PRO A 41 -3.48 -2.19 -25.31
CA PRO A 41 -4.95 -2.09 -25.39
C PRO A 41 -5.68 -3.43 -25.52
N ALA A 42 -5.14 -4.38 -26.32
CA ALA A 42 -5.72 -5.70 -26.47
C ALA A 42 -5.67 -6.52 -25.16
N THR A 43 -4.57 -6.42 -24.41
CA THR A 43 -4.46 -7.06 -23.10
C THR A 43 -5.39 -6.40 -22.08
N GLN A 44 -5.50 -5.08 -22.06
CA GLN A 44 -6.43 -4.37 -21.17
C GLN A 44 -7.87 -4.82 -21.43
N GLN A 45 -8.25 -4.96 -22.71
CA GLN A 45 -9.55 -5.49 -23.11
C GLN A 45 -9.78 -6.93 -22.62
N LEU A 46 -8.77 -7.80 -22.71
CA LEU A 46 -8.84 -9.16 -22.20
C LEU A 46 -8.98 -9.20 -20.67
N LEU A 47 -8.17 -8.42 -19.95
CA LEU A 47 -8.20 -8.34 -18.49
C LEU A 47 -9.53 -7.76 -17.99
N TRP A 48 -10.07 -6.75 -18.68
CA TRP A 48 -11.39 -6.20 -18.42
C TRP A 48 -12.50 -7.25 -18.58
N ALA A 49 -12.47 -8.04 -19.66
CA ALA A 49 -13.42 -9.12 -19.87
C ALA A 49 -13.31 -10.17 -18.75
N ALA A 50 -12.09 -10.52 -18.36
CA ALA A 50 -11.83 -11.45 -17.26
C ALA A 50 -12.37 -10.94 -15.92
N LEU A 51 -12.16 -9.65 -15.58
CA LEU A 51 -12.70 -8.99 -14.38
C LEU A 51 -14.22 -8.93 -14.39
N SER A 52 -14.81 -8.54 -15.53
CA SER A 52 -16.25 -8.42 -15.70
C SER A 52 -16.94 -9.75 -15.44
N ALA A 53 -16.29 -10.87 -15.80
CA ALA A 53 -16.78 -12.22 -15.60
C ALA A 53 -16.54 -12.79 -14.18
N GLN A 54 -15.94 -12.03 -13.24
CA GLN A 54 -15.74 -12.53 -11.87
C GLN A 54 -16.95 -12.26 -10.97
N PRO A 55 -17.52 -13.28 -10.31
CA PRO A 55 -18.72 -13.14 -9.49
C PRO A 55 -18.48 -12.26 -8.25
N ASP A 56 -17.27 -12.32 -7.69
CA ASP A 56 -16.87 -11.58 -6.48
C ASP A 56 -16.43 -10.14 -6.74
N ILE A 57 -16.54 -9.67 -7.99
CA ILE A 57 -16.23 -8.30 -8.37
C ILE A 57 -17.51 -7.55 -8.68
N SER A 58 -17.70 -6.40 -8.05
CA SER A 58 -18.81 -5.48 -8.26
C SER A 58 -18.33 -4.17 -8.88
N PHE A 59 -19.22 -3.51 -9.62
CA PHE A 59 -18.93 -2.27 -10.34
C PHE A 59 -19.85 -1.16 -9.86
N TYR A 60 -19.28 -0.02 -9.52
CA TYR A 60 -20.02 1.14 -9.04
C TYR A 60 -19.67 2.39 -9.82
N VAL A 61 -20.63 3.32 -9.91
CA VAL A 61 -20.41 4.67 -10.43
C VAL A 61 -20.43 5.66 -9.26
N LEU A 62 -19.33 6.39 -9.09
CA LEU A 62 -19.19 7.45 -8.11
C LEU A 62 -19.95 8.72 -8.54
N PRO A 63 -20.43 9.54 -7.59
CA PRO A 63 -21.07 10.82 -7.90
C PRO A 63 -20.11 11.82 -8.58
N ARG A 64 -18.80 11.72 -8.29
CA ARG A 64 -17.74 12.55 -8.87
C ARG A 64 -16.61 11.66 -9.37
N ALA A 65 -15.96 12.08 -10.45
CA ALA A 65 -14.81 11.37 -10.99
C ALA A 65 -13.66 11.46 -9.99
N ARG A 66 -12.98 10.34 -9.73
CA ARG A 66 -11.80 10.34 -8.86
C ARG A 66 -10.64 11.01 -9.60
N PRO A 67 -9.83 11.86 -8.94
CA PRO A 67 -8.63 12.40 -9.56
C PRO A 67 -7.65 11.26 -9.94
N PRO A 68 -6.85 11.44 -11.01
CA PRO A 68 -5.91 10.41 -11.45
C PRO A 68 -4.94 9.98 -10.35
N LEU A 69 -4.71 8.67 -10.23
CA LEU A 69 -3.72 8.11 -9.31
C LEU A 69 -2.31 8.56 -9.71
N ARG A 70 -1.59 9.15 -8.75
CA ARG A 70 -0.16 9.45 -8.88
C ARG A 70 0.61 8.55 -7.93
N LEU A 71 1.43 7.67 -8.49
CA LEU A 71 2.32 6.84 -7.71
C LEU A 71 3.54 7.69 -7.33
N HIS A 72 3.80 7.76 -6.03
CA HIS A 72 4.96 8.43 -5.48
C HIS A 72 5.93 7.37 -4.96
N ASP A 73 7.15 7.36 -5.47
CA ASP A 73 8.21 6.55 -4.89
C ASP A 73 8.88 7.32 -3.75
N ARG A 74 8.61 6.90 -2.51
CA ARG A 74 9.19 7.51 -1.31
C ARG A 74 10.72 7.42 -1.31
N TYR A 75 11.29 6.52 -2.10
CA TYR A 75 12.70 6.19 -2.06
C TYR A 75 13.49 6.75 -3.26
N GLU A 76 12.86 7.56 -4.12
CA GLU A 76 13.53 8.22 -5.24
C GLU A 76 14.58 9.26 -4.77
N GLU A 77 14.30 9.95 -3.67
CA GLU A 77 15.18 10.97 -3.07
C GLU A 77 16.05 10.44 -1.91
N ILE A 78 16.42 9.16 -1.92
CA ILE A 78 17.41 8.67 -0.95
C ILE A 78 18.77 9.33 -1.25
N ASP A 79 19.35 9.95 -0.23
CA ASP A 79 20.74 10.40 -0.29
C ASP A 79 21.68 9.17 -0.35
N LEU A 80 22.42 9.04 -1.44
CA LEU A 80 23.29 7.89 -1.71
C LEU A 80 24.46 7.79 -0.72
N GLU A 81 24.88 8.89 -0.09
CA GLU A 81 25.99 8.90 0.84
C GLU A 81 25.58 8.40 2.23
N THR A 82 24.38 8.74 2.69
CA THR A 82 23.88 8.50 4.04
C THR A 82 22.81 7.42 4.10
N GLY A 83 22.17 7.09 2.97
CA GLY A 83 21.02 6.20 2.90
C GLY A 83 19.77 6.76 3.61
N ILE A 84 19.76 8.06 3.93
CA ILE A 84 18.63 8.74 4.56
C ILE A 84 17.78 9.40 3.47
N LEU A 85 16.46 9.34 3.64
CA LEU A 85 15.55 10.07 2.76
C LEU A 85 15.69 11.57 3.02
N GLU A 86 16.13 12.32 2.01
CA GLU A 86 16.19 13.77 2.05
C GLU A 86 15.01 14.34 1.28
N THR A 87 14.10 15.02 1.97
CA THR A 87 13.02 15.72 1.27
C THR A 87 13.59 17.03 0.74
N LYS A 88 13.84 17.14 -0.57
CA LYS A 88 14.46 18.35 -1.17
C LYS A 88 13.49 19.52 -1.32
N ARG A 89 12.19 19.27 -1.16
CA ARG A 89 11.11 20.25 -1.34
C ARG A 89 10.17 20.20 -0.15
N ASP A 90 9.55 21.33 0.18
CA ASP A 90 8.41 21.29 1.10
C ASP A 90 7.34 20.36 0.51
N PRO A 91 6.71 19.50 1.34
CA PRO A 91 5.68 18.60 0.86
C PRO A 91 4.55 19.42 0.25
N VAL A 92 4.40 19.35 -1.07
CA VAL A 92 3.25 19.94 -1.75
C VAL A 92 2.02 19.18 -1.26
N PRO A 93 0.99 19.86 -0.73
CA PRO A 93 -0.25 19.19 -0.39
C PRO A 93 -0.82 18.55 -1.65
N SER A 94 -0.67 17.24 -1.77
CA SER A 94 -1.43 16.46 -2.74
C SER A 94 -2.76 16.13 -2.10
N ASP A 95 -3.85 16.42 -2.81
CA ASP A 95 -5.17 15.96 -2.38
C ASP A 95 -5.15 14.43 -2.27
N ASP A 96 -5.54 13.93 -1.10
CA ASP A 96 -5.69 12.50 -0.86
C ASP A 96 -6.89 12.01 -1.66
N ILE A 97 -6.64 11.25 -2.72
CA ILE A 97 -7.69 10.69 -3.58
C ILE A 97 -8.47 9.54 -2.90
N TYR A 98 -8.03 9.11 -1.71
CA TYR A 98 -8.68 8.11 -0.86
C TYR A 98 -8.89 8.65 0.57
N PRO A 99 -9.71 9.70 0.74
CA PRO A 99 -9.93 10.28 2.06
C PRO A 99 -10.62 9.27 2.98
N VAL A 100 -10.13 9.14 4.21
CA VAL A 100 -10.64 8.16 5.17
C VAL A 100 -12.08 8.49 5.58
N HIS A 101 -13.00 7.59 5.24
CA HIS A 101 -14.42 7.61 5.61
C HIS A 101 -14.82 6.20 6.03
N MET A 102 -14.57 5.88 7.30
CA MET A 102 -14.78 4.55 7.84
C MET A 102 -16.26 4.21 7.89
N ILE A 103 -16.62 3.02 7.40
CA ILE A 103 -17.92 2.42 7.62
C ILE A 103 -17.85 1.65 8.93
N LEU A 104 -18.66 2.06 9.91
CA LEU A 104 -18.66 1.48 11.25
C LEU A 104 -19.91 0.64 11.48
N ASP A 105 -19.75 -0.53 12.09
CA ASP A 105 -20.82 -1.42 12.56
C ASP A 105 -21.90 -1.68 11.49
N ASN A 106 -21.47 -1.94 10.26
CA ASN A 106 -22.39 -2.23 9.17
C ASN A 106 -23.10 -3.56 9.40
N LYS A 107 -24.44 -3.55 9.30
CA LYS A 107 -25.28 -4.73 9.58
C LYS A 107 -25.07 -5.89 8.61
N ASP A 108 -24.60 -5.60 7.39
CA ASP A 108 -24.34 -6.57 6.34
C ASP A 108 -22.88 -7.09 6.40
N GLY A 109 -22.12 -6.73 7.45
CA GLY A 109 -20.74 -7.17 7.65
C GLY A 109 -19.71 -6.44 6.77
N ILE A 110 -20.10 -5.35 6.11
CA ILE A 110 -19.19 -4.58 5.25
C ILE A 110 -18.25 -3.75 6.11
N GLN A 111 -16.95 -3.99 5.97
CA GLN A 111 -15.88 -3.23 6.61
C GLN A 111 -15.03 -2.50 5.58
N GLY A 112 -14.53 -1.32 5.95
CA GLY A 112 -13.59 -0.55 5.15
C GLY A 112 -13.89 0.95 5.15
N SER A 113 -13.12 1.67 4.34
CA SER A 113 -13.24 3.10 4.15
C SER A 113 -13.71 3.41 2.73
N CYS A 114 -14.80 4.16 2.59
CA CYS A 114 -15.32 4.63 1.31
C CYS A 114 -16.11 5.94 1.49
N GLN A 115 -15.69 7.00 0.79
CA GLN A 115 -16.30 8.32 0.93
C GLN A 115 -17.74 8.35 0.41
N TYR A 116 -17.98 7.69 -0.71
CA TYR A 116 -19.26 7.71 -1.42
C TYR A 116 -20.03 6.39 -1.26
N PHE A 117 -19.87 5.72 -0.12
CA PHE A 117 -20.45 4.40 0.10
C PHE A 117 -21.96 4.36 -0.10
N LYS A 118 -22.68 5.42 0.30
CA LYS A 118 -24.14 5.52 0.18
C LYS A 118 -24.60 6.15 -1.13
N GLU A 119 -23.73 6.94 -1.76
CA GLU A 119 -24.02 7.73 -2.95
C GLU A 119 -23.65 7.04 -4.26
N ARG A 120 -22.74 6.06 -4.21
CA ARG A 120 -22.35 5.29 -5.39
C ARG A 120 -23.49 4.41 -5.88
N VAL A 121 -23.61 4.27 -7.19
CA VAL A 121 -24.65 3.45 -7.83
C VAL A 121 -24.05 2.13 -8.28
N ASP A 122 -24.63 1.01 -7.84
CA ASP A 122 -24.25 -0.32 -8.34
C ASP A 122 -24.72 -0.48 -9.80
N ILE A 123 -23.77 -0.78 -10.68
CA ILE A 123 -24.03 -1.01 -12.10
C ILE A 123 -23.53 -2.40 -12.55
N THR A 124 -23.28 -3.30 -11.62
CA THR A 124 -22.76 -4.66 -11.90
C THR A 124 -23.62 -5.37 -12.96
N ASP A 125 -24.95 -5.28 -12.83
CA ASP A 125 -25.91 -5.87 -13.78
C ASP A 125 -25.96 -5.16 -15.15
N GLN A 126 -25.40 -3.95 -15.26
CA GLN A 126 -25.20 -3.30 -16.55
C GLN A 126 -23.89 -3.75 -17.20
N ILE A 127 -22.84 -3.98 -16.40
CA ILE A 127 -21.51 -4.38 -16.88
C ILE A 127 -21.49 -5.84 -17.34
N ARG A 128 -22.20 -6.72 -16.63
CA ARG A 128 -22.31 -8.14 -16.97
C ARG A 128 -23.72 -8.69 -16.76
N LYS A 129 -24.04 -9.73 -17.53
CA LYS A 129 -25.26 -10.52 -17.36
C LYS A 129 -25.15 -11.46 -16.15
N LYS A 130 -26.28 -12.05 -15.76
CA LYS A 130 -26.36 -13.05 -14.68
C LYS A 130 -25.52 -14.31 -14.93
N ASP A 131 -25.27 -14.65 -16.19
CA ASP A 131 -24.38 -15.74 -16.63
C ASP A 131 -22.90 -15.32 -16.69
N LEU A 132 -22.55 -14.17 -16.09
CA LEU A 132 -21.21 -13.58 -16.03
C LEU A 132 -20.64 -13.14 -17.39
N GLN A 133 -21.46 -13.11 -18.45
CA GLN A 133 -21.01 -12.60 -19.75
C GLN A 133 -20.90 -11.06 -19.72
N PRO A 134 -19.75 -10.47 -20.10
CA PRO A 134 -19.60 -9.03 -20.18
C PRO A 134 -20.56 -8.41 -21.22
N CYS A 135 -21.16 -7.28 -20.88
CA CYS A 135 -22.03 -6.49 -21.76
C CYS A 135 -21.29 -5.32 -22.43
N TYR A 136 -20.16 -4.92 -21.86
CA TYR A 136 -19.38 -3.77 -22.32
C TYR A 136 -17.92 -4.19 -22.55
N THR A 137 -17.36 -3.70 -23.64
CA THR A 137 -15.92 -3.66 -23.84
C THR A 137 -15.27 -2.66 -22.87
N TYR A 138 -13.96 -2.74 -22.70
CA TYR A 138 -13.21 -1.80 -21.86
C TYR A 138 -13.38 -0.36 -22.37
N ILE A 139 -13.26 -0.19 -23.70
CA ILE A 139 -13.37 1.12 -24.36
C ILE A 139 -14.75 1.72 -24.10
N GLU A 140 -15.83 0.98 -24.37
CA GLU A 140 -17.19 1.47 -24.14
C GLU A 140 -17.46 1.82 -22.67
N ALA A 141 -16.91 1.04 -21.73
CA ALA A 141 -17.06 1.33 -20.30
C ALA A 141 -16.34 2.62 -19.89
N VAL A 142 -15.11 2.82 -20.38
CA VAL A 142 -14.35 4.05 -20.11
C VAL A 142 -14.98 5.27 -20.78
N GLU A 143 -15.46 5.14 -22.02
CA GLU A 143 -16.17 6.23 -22.71
C GLU A 143 -17.45 6.64 -21.98
N LYS A 144 -18.19 5.65 -21.43
CA LYS A 144 -19.46 5.90 -20.76
C LYS A 144 -19.32 6.45 -19.34
N TRP A 145 -18.40 5.91 -18.55
CA TRP A 145 -18.30 6.23 -17.12
C TRP A 145 -16.98 6.87 -16.70
N GLY A 146 -15.91 6.68 -17.47
CA GLY A 146 -14.58 7.21 -17.19
C GLY A 146 -14.11 6.93 -15.77
N GLU A 147 -13.45 7.91 -15.15
CA GLU A 147 -12.93 7.82 -13.77
C GLU A 147 -14.00 7.94 -12.67
N LYS A 148 -15.30 7.88 -13.03
CA LYS A 148 -16.37 7.63 -12.04
C LYS A 148 -16.59 6.14 -11.82
N LEU A 149 -16.21 5.29 -12.77
CA LEU A 149 -16.31 3.85 -12.63
C LEU A 149 -15.29 3.36 -11.61
N VAL A 150 -15.74 2.61 -10.61
CA VAL A 150 -14.86 1.89 -9.69
C VAL A 150 -15.21 0.41 -9.64
N ILE A 151 -14.16 -0.39 -9.54
CA ILE A 151 -14.19 -1.84 -9.44
C ILE A 151 -13.88 -2.20 -8.00
N VAL A 152 -14.74 -2.99 -7.36
CA VAL A 152 -14.65 -3.33 -5.94
C VAL A 152 -14.70 -4.85 -5.80
N ALA A 153 -13.71 -5.43 -5.13
CA ALA A 153 -13.75 -6.84 -4.78
C ALA A 153 -14.64 -7.08 -3.55
N SER A 154 -15.16 -8.30 -3.43
CA SER A 154 -15.97 -8.73 -2.28
C SER A 154 -15.24 -8.52 -0.96
N GLN A 155 -15.99 -8.46 0.15
CA GLN A 155 -15.42 -8.32 1.49
C GLN A 155 -14.37 -9.40 1.77
N ASP A 156 -14.65 -10.65 1.39
CA ASP A 156 -13.74 -11.79 1.60
C ASP A 156 -12.45 -11.65 0.79
N GLN A 157 -12.55 -11.26 -0.49
CA GLN A 157 -11.35 -11.05 -1.31
C GLN A 157 -10.48 -9.90 -0.79
N ARG A 158 -11.10 -8.79 -0.39
CA ARG A 158 -10.37 -7.66 0.23
C ARG A 158 -9.72 -8.08 1.54
N TYR A 159 -10.46 -8.74 2.42
CA TYR A 159 -9.93 -9.23 3.70
C TYR A 159 -8.75 -10.16 3.47
N ARG A 160 -8.90 -11.14 2.56
CA ARG A 160 -7.84 -12.09 2.19
C ARG A 160 -6.60 -11.40 1.62
N ALA A 161 -6.78 -10.40 0.77
CA ALA A 161 -5.67 -9.63 0.23
C ALA A 161 -4.88 -8.91 1.33
N LEU A 162 -5.54 -8.40 2.36
CA LEU A 162 -4.89 -7.64 3.43
C LEU A 162 -4.17 -8.52 4.45
N ILE A 163 -4.76 -9.65 4.85
CA ILE A 163 -4.15 -10.55 5.85
C ILE A 163 -3.06 -11.45 5.26
N GLY A 164 -2.99 -11.58 3.93
CA GLY A 164 -2.04 -12.45 3.24
C GLY A 164 -2.39 -13.93 3.36
N TRP A 165 -1.63 -14.80 2.68
CA TRP A 165 -2.01 -16.21 2.55
C TRP A 165 -1.88 -17.01 3.86
N GLU A 166 -0.97 -16.58 4.72
CA GLU A 166 -0.65 -17.19 6.01
C GLU A 166 -1.53 -16.66 7.15
N GLY A 167 -2.28 -15.58 6.91
CA GLY A 167 -3.18 -15.00 7.90
C GLY A 167 -4.41 -15.85 8.16
N ASP A 168 -4.92 -15.78 9.39
CA ASP A 168 -6.15 -16.45 9.83
C ASP A 168 -7.40 -15.82 9.18
N PRO A 169 -8.13 -16.56 8.32
CA PRO A 169 -9.36 -16.05 7.69
C PRO A 169 -10.50 -15.77 8.68
N ASP A 170 -10.50 -16.40 9.85
CA ASP A 170 -11.56 -16.26 10.86
C ASP A 170 -11.29 -15.12 11.86
N LEU A 171 -10.11 -14.52 11.79
CA LEU A 171 -9.74 -13.38 12.63
C LEU A 171 -10.73 -12.23 12.40
N LYS A 172 -11.27 -11.67 13.50
CA LYS A 172 -12.15 -10.50 13.44
C LYS A 172 -11.40 -9.26 13.86
N LEU A 173 -11.27 -8.31 12.94
CA LEU A 173 -10.61 -7.04 13.19
C LEU A 173 -11.64 -5.95 13.51
N PRO A 174 -11.36 -5.06 14.47
CA PRO A 174 -12.13 -3.83 14.64
C PRO A 174 -12.09 -2.99 13.36
N ASP A 175 -13.19 -2.30 13.02
CA ASP A 175 -13.33 -1.50 11.78
C ASP A 175 -12.17 -0.51 11.59
N PHE A 176 -11.73 0.12 12.68
CA PHE A 176 -10.62 1.07 12.64
C PHE A 176 -9.29 0.38 12.26
N SER A 177 -9.01 -0.78 12.85
CA SER A 177 -7.81 -1.59 12.53
C SER A 177 -7.87 -2.10 11.09
N TYR A 178 -9.04 -2.51 10.61
CA TYR A 178 -9.25 -2.91 9.22
C TYR A 178 -9.02 -1.75 8.24
N CYS A 179 -9.51 -0.55 8.55
CA CYS A 179 -9.25 0.63 7.72
C CYS A 179 -7.76 1.01 7.66
N ILE A 180 -7.01 0.80 8.76
CA ILE A 180 -5.54 0.95 8.72
C ILE A 180 -4.94 -0.07 7.73
N LEU A 181 -5.36 -1.34 7.77
CA LEU A 181 -4.88 -2.33 6.80
C LEU A 181 -5.23 -1.94 5.36
N GLU A 182 -6.45 -1.47 5.08
CA GLU A 182 -6.79 -0.99 3.72
C GLU A 182 -5.86 0.15 3.28
N ARG A 183 -5.53 1.08 4.19
CA ARG A 183 -4.58 2.15 3.88
C ARG A 183 -3.18 1.61 3.57
N LEU A 184 -2.70 0.65 4.35
CA LEU A 184 -1.42 -0.03 4.11
C LEU A 184 -1.43 -0.87 2.82
N GLY A 185 -2.54 -1.54 2.52
CA GLY A 185 -2.75 -2.32 1.31
C GLY A 185 -2.63 -1.46 0.06
N ARG A 186 -3.21 -0.26 0.07
CA ARG A 186 -3.05 0.72 -1.02
C ARG A 186 -1.60 1.17 -1.19
N ALA A 187 -0.82 1.24 -0.12
CA ALA A 187 0.58 1.65 -0.16
C ALA A 187 1.55 0.54 -0.62
N ARG A 188 1.14 -0.74 -0.58
CA ARG A 188 1.95 -1.89 -1.04
C ARG A 188 3.38 -1.83 -0.45
N TRP A 189 4.43 -1.92 -1.29
CA TRP A 189 5.85 -1.89 -0.89
C TRP A 189 6.38 -0.50 -0.45
N GLN A 190 5.57 0.55 -0.60
CA GLN A 190 5.94 1.89 -0.13
C GLN A 190 5.65 2.06 1.37
N GLY A 191 4.61 1.39 1.86
CA GLY A 191 4.14 1.50 3.24
C GLY A 191 3.65 2.89 3.62
N GLU A 192 3.19 3.03 4.86
CA GLU A 192 2.75 4.31 5.43
C GLU A 192 3.52 4.61 6.71
N LEU A 193 3.77 5.89 6.96
CA LEU A 193 4.37 6.31 8.22
C LEU A 193 3.28 6.42 9.28
N GLN A 194 3.58 5.94 10.48
CA GLN A 194 2.69 6.11 11.64
C GLN A 194 2.35 7.58 11.88
N ARG A 195 3.27 8.51 11.59
CA ARG A 195 2.98 9.93 11.61
C ARG A 195 1.85 10.30 10.65
N ASP A 196 2.05 9.99 9.37
CA ASP A 196 1.17 10.42 8.29
C ASP A 196 -0.23 9.79 8.42
N LEU A 197 -0.31 8.58 9.00
CA LEU A 197 -1.57 7.96 9.38
C LEU A 197 -2.34 8.78 10.43
N HIS A 198 -1.71 9.17 11.55
CA HIS A 198 -2.45 9.86 12.63
C HIS A 198 -2.74 11.33 12.28
N SER A 199 -1.75 12.08 11.76
CA SER A 199 -1.90 13.52 11.51
C SER A 199 -2.55 13.85 10.16
N GLY A 200 -2.38 12.99 9.17
CA GLY A 200 -2.87 13.20 7.80
C GLY A 200 -4.16 12.44 7.52
N ALA A 201 -4.05 11.11 7.40
CA ALA A 201 -5.12 10.28 6.87
C ALA A 201 -6.32 10.14 7.83
N PHE A 202 -6.08 9.69 9.06
CA PHE A 202 -7.14 9.41 10.03
C PHE A 202 -7.48 10.61 10.92
N LYS A 203 -6.58 11.59 11.05
CA LYS A 203 -6.75 12.81 11.88
C LYS A 203 -7.17 12.48 13.32
N VAL A 204 -6.47 11.53 13.92
CA VAL A 204 -6.68 11.08 15.31
C VAL A 204 -5.40 11.26 16.13
N ASP A 205 -5.52 11.11 17.45
CA ASP A 205 -4.36 11.13 18.33
C ASP A 205 -3.44 9.91 18.09
N ALA A 206 -2.14 10.09 18.40
CA ALA A 206 -1.15 9.05 18.23
C ALA A 206 -1.39 7.82 19.14
N GLY A 207 -2.05 8.00 20.29
CA GLY A 207 -2.39 6.91 21.22
C GLY A 207 -3.41 5.95 20.60
N LYS A 208 -4.42 6.48 19.91
CA LYS A 208 -5.41 5.68 19.18
C LYS A 208 -4.79 4.89 18.03
N ILE A 209 -3.93 5.51 17.22
CA ILE A 209 -3.16 4.76 16.19
C ILE A 209 -2.31 3.68 16.84
N HIS A 210 -1.60 3.98 17.93
CA HIS A 210 -0.77 3.00 18.62
C HIS A 210 -1.58 1.78 19.09
N TYR A 211 -2.76 2.00 19.68
CA TYR A 211 -3.65 0.91 20.12
C TYR A 211 -4.07 0.01 18.95
N HIS A 212 -4.59 0.59 17.87
CA HIS A 212 -5.06 -0.19 16.72
C HIS A 212 -3.92 -0.87 15.98
N ARG A 213 -2.75 -0.21 15.87
CA ARG A 213 -1.52 -0.81 15.35
C ARG A 213 -1.09 -2.02 16.17
N ARG A 214 -1.16 -1.95 17.51
CA ARG A 214 -0.80 -3.07 18.40
C ARG A 214 -1.69 -4.30 18.17
N VAL A 215 -2.97 -4.10 17.83
CA VAL A 215 -3.86 -5.21 17.43
C VAL A 215 -3.36 -5.87 16.15
N LEU A 216 -2.98 -5.08 15.15
CA LEU A 216 -2.46 -5.61 13.87
C LEU A 216 -1.13 -6.36 14.04
N ASP A 217 -0.22 -5.79 14.82
CA ASP A 217 1.10 -6.36 15.12
C ASP A 217 1.00 -7.70 15.87
N ARG A 218 0.15 -7.77 16.90
CA ARG A 218 -0.08 -9.02 17.65
C ARG A 218 -0.61 -10.17 16.80
N ASN A 219 -1.31 -9.85 15.71
CA ASN A 219 -1.84 -10.84 14.78
C ASN A 219 -0.90 -11.07 13.57
N GLY A 220 0.31 -10.50 13.59
CA GLY A 220 1.31 -10.70 12.53
C GLY A 220 0.93 -10.07 11.18
N LEU A 221 -0.01 -9.12 11.15
CA LEU A 221 -0.55 -8.56 9.91
C LEU A 221 0.28 -7.40 9.34
N ILE A 222 1.14 -6.80 10.16
CA ILE A 222 2.00 -5.69 9.79
C ILE A 222 3.43 -5.93 10.23
N THR A 223 4.36 -5.25 9.55
CA THR A 223 5.75 -5.11 10.00
C THR A 223 6.05 -3.65 10.30
N MET A 224 6.99 -3.42 11.23
CA MET A 224 7.37 -2.10 11.72
C MET A 224 8.87 -1.90 11.56
N GLN A 225 9.27 -0.79 10.94
CA GLN A 225 10.68 -0.44 10.77
C GLN A 225 10.91 1.01 11.18
N SER A 226 12.07 1.28 11.79
CA SER A 226 12.48 2.65 12.09
C SER A 226 12.67 3.41 10.78
N HIS A 227 12.16 4.63 10.68
CA HIS A 227 12.29 5.45 9.48
C HIS A 227 12.66 6.88 9.85
N VAL A 228 13.73 7.38 9.23
CA VAL A 228 14.24 8.73 9.48
C VAL A 228 14.18 9.54 8.19
N ILE A 229 13.59 10.73 8.27
CA ILE A 229 13.53 11.70 7.19
C ILE A 229 14.34 12.91 7.59
N ARG A 230 15.20 13.40 6.69
CA ARG A 230 15.85 14.70 6.84
C ARG A 230 15.04 15.76 6.10
N LEU A 231 14.59 16.76 6.83
CA LEU A 231 13.82 17.89 6.30
C LEU A 231 14.76 18.91 5.60
N PRO A 232 14.23 19.80 4.74
CA PRO A 232 15.02 20.88 4.12
C PRO A 232 15.77 21.76 5.13
N SER A 233 15.24 21.88 6.34
CA SER A 233 15.87 22.61 7.45
C SER A 233 17.09 21.91 8.05
N GLY A 234 17.41 20.68 7.62
CA GLY A 234 18.44 19.82 8.19
C GLY A 234 17.98 19.04 9.43
N ALA A 235 16.79 19.33 9.97
CA ALA A 235 16.23 18.61 11.10
C ALA A 235 15.91 17.15 10.72
N GLN A 236 16.25 16.23 11.61
CA GLN A 236 15.89 14.82 11.47
C GLN A 236 14.54 14.56 12.10
N GLN A 237 13.76 13.72 11.43
CA GLN A 237 12.45 13.36 11.88
C GLN A 237 12.29 11.85 11.92
N HIS A 238 11.96 11.34 13.09
CA HIS A 238 11.79 9.92 13.35
C HIS A 238 10.32 9.51 13.25
N SER A 239 10.08 8.39 12.59
CA SER A 239 8.78 7.76 12.49
C SER A 239 8.95 6.26 12.39
N ILE A 240 7.83 5.54 12.34
CA ILE A 240 7.79 4.09 12.11
C ILE A 240 7.12 3.87 10.76
N LEU A 241 7.82 3.17 9.87
CA LEU A 241 7.28 2.67 8.62
C LEU A 241 6.46 1.41 8.91
N LEU A 242 5.21 1.43 8.45
CA LEU A 242 4.26 0.34 8.57
C LEU A 242 4.02 -0.24 7.18
N LEU A 243 4.12 -1.55 7.08
CA LEU A 243 3.85 -2.32 5.86
C LEU A 243 2.94 -3.49 6.24
N LEU A 244 2.09 -3.94 5.31
CA LEU A 244 1.50 -5.27 5.44
C LEU A 244 2.62 -6.32 5.42
N THR A 245 2.49 -7.38 6.22
CA THR A 245 3.52 -8.43 6.32
C THR A 245 3.86 -9.03 4.95
N ARG A 246 2.86 -9.26 4.10
CA ARG A 246 3.05 -9.76 2.72
C ARG A 246 3.81 -8.81 1.77
N PHE A 247 3.95 -7.54 2.12
CA PHE A 247 4.71 -6.54 1.35
C PHE A 247 5.97 -6.09 2.08
N HIS A 248 6.41 -6.85 3.08
CA HIS A 248 7.61 -6.53 3.82
C HIS A 248 8.82 -6.42 2.88
N VAL A 249 9.50 -5.29 2.98
CA VAL A 249 10.80 -5.04 2.35
C VAL A 249 11.67 -4.45 3.44
N ASP A 250 12.86 -5.02 3.61
CA ASP A 250 13.83 -4.52 4.58
C ASP A 250 14.39 -3.18 4.09
N ARG A 251 14.10 -2.10 4.83
CA ARG A 251 14.49 -0.72 4.55
C ARG A 251 15.55 -0.30 5.58
N ARG A 252 16.77 -0.84 5.42
CA ARG A 252 17.92 -0.48 6.26
C ARG A 252 18.56 0.81 5.76
N SER A 253 18.85 1.73 6.69
CA SER A 253 19.73 2.85 6.41
C SER A 253 21.18 2.37 6.31
N LYS A 254 22.06 3.18 5.69
CA LYS A 254 23.51 2.91 5.70
C LYS A 254 24.05 2.79 7.13
N TYR A 255 23.52 3.59 8.04
CA TYR A 255 23.91 3.54 9.46
C TYR A 255 23.53 2.22 10.11
N ASP A 256 22.38 1.63 9.79
CA ASP A 256 21.99 0.32 10.32
C ASP A 256 22.96 -0.76 9.86
N ILE A 257 23.34 -0.76 8.57
CA ILE A 257 24.33 -1.68 8.01
C ILE A 257 25.70 -1.48 8.67
N LEU A 258 26.14 -0.23 8.85
CA LEU A 258 27.41 0.09 9.50
C LEU A 258 27.42 -0.32 10.98
N MET A 259 26.31 -0.11 11.69
CA MET A 259 26.18 -0.51 13.10
C MET A 259 26.15 -2.03 13.26
N GLU A 260 25.44 -2.75 12.39
CA GLU A 260 25.45 -4.22 12.36
C GLU A 260 26.87 -4.75 12.12
N LYS A 261 27.62 -4.12 11.19
CA LYS A 261 29.00 -4.49 10.90
C LYS A 261 29.93 -4.18 12.07
N LEU A 262 29.82 -2.99 12.66
CA LEU A 262 30.60 -2.60 13.83
C LEU A 262 30.33 -3.56 15.01
N SER A 263 29.07 -3.91 15.25
CA SER A 263 28.67 -4.90 16.25
C SER A 263 29.30 -6.28 15.98
N SER A 264 29.27 -6.75 14.73
CA SER A 264 29.88 -8.02 14.32
C SER A 264 31.40 -8.02 14.51
N MET A 265 32.07 -6.92 14.14
CA MET A 265 33.52 -6.75 14.30
C MET A 265 33.94 -6.73 15.75
N LEU A 266 33.22 -5.99 16.60
CA LEU A 266 33.48 -5.97 18.04
C LEU A 266 33.23 -7.34 18.64
N SER A 267 32.13 -8.01 18.28
CA SER A 267 31.80 -9.36 18.79
C SER A 267 32.88 -10.41 18.48
N ALA A 268 33.64 -10.24 17.40
CA ALA A 268 34.74 -11.13 17.01
C ALA A 268 36.06 -10.87 17.77
N ARG A 269 36.17 -9.78 18.54
CA ARG A 269 37.38 -9.40 19.28
C ARG A 269 37.39 -9.93 20.70
N SER A 270 38.57 -10.27 21.21
CA SER A 270 38.79 -10.59 22.62
C SER A 270 38.51 -9.33 23.45
N ASN A 271 37.43 -9.37 24.26
CA ASN A 271 36.87 -8.28 25.07
C ASN A 271 35.84 -7.37 24.39
N GLN A 272 35.41 -7.66 23.15
CA GLN A 272 34.37 -6.87 22.48
C GLN A 272 34.66 -5.36 22.37
N MET A 273 35.94 -4.99 22.36
CA MET A 273 36.40 -3.60 22.33
C MET A 273 37.44 -3.39 21.24
N GLU A 274 37.51 -2.17 20.71
CA GLU A 274 38.56 -1.70 19.81
C GLU A 274 38.69 -0.18 19.90
N THR A 275 39.83 0.35 19.50
CA THR A 275 40.03 1.79 19.33
C THR A 275 39.19 2.36 18.17
N LEU A 276 38.65 3.57 18.36
CA LEU A 276 37.84 4.24 17.34
C LEU A 276 38.60 4.46 16.01
N GLY A 277 39.92 4.67 16.08
CA GLY A 277 40.77 4.83 14.89
C GLY A 277 40.77 3.59 14.00
N ASN A 278 41.02 2.41 14.59
CA ASN A 278 41.03 1.13 13.86
C ASN A 278 39.63 0.80 13.30
N LEU A 279 38.58 1.02 14.09
CA LEU A 279 37.20 0.84 13.63
C LEU A 279 36.87 1.74 12.44
N ARG A 280 37.30 3.00 12.46
CA ARG A 280 37.07 3.95 11.38
C ARG A 280 37.79 3.53 10.10
N GLU A 281 39.05 3.11 10.18
CA GLU A 281 39.79 2.64 8.99
C GLU A 281 39.14 1.40 8.34
N GLU A 282 38.73 0.43 9.15
CA GLU A 282 38.07 -0.79 8.67
C GLU A 282 36.68 -0.51 8.07
N LEU A 283 35.90 0.39 8.70
CA LEU A 283 34.60 0.81 8.17
C LEU A 283 34.73 1.65 6.88
N VAL A 284 35.73 2.52 6.78
CA VAL A 284 35.99 3.32 5.57
C VAL A 284 36.38 2.42 4.40
N ARG A 285 37.25 1.42 4.63
CA ARG A 285 37.59 0.42 3.59
C ARG A 285 36.35 -0.31 3.07
N PHE A 286 35.40 -0.62 3.95
CA PHE A 286 34.15 -1.27 3.58
C PHE A 286 33.22 -0.37 2.75
N ILE A 287 33.07 0.91 3.13
CA ILE A 287 32.26 1.89 2.38
C ILE A 287 32.81 2.12 0.97
N THR A 288 34.13 2.00 0.78
CA THR A 288 34.77 2.20 -0.54
C THR A 288 34.60 1.01 -1.50
N LEU A 289 34.11 -0.13 -1.00
CA LEU A 289 33.91 -1.38 -1.76
C LEU A 289 32.44 -1.66 -2.13
N LEU A 290 31.51 -0.80 -1.68
CA LEU A 290 30.08 -0.80 -2.05
C LEU A 290 29.82 0.27 -3.10
#